data_AF-A0A9X4KWF5-F1
#
_entry.id   AF-A0A9X4KWF5-F1
#
_cell.length_a   1.000
_cell.length_b   1.000
_cell.length_c   1.000
_cell.angle_alpha   90.00
_cell.angle_beta   90.00
_cell.angle_gamma   90.00
#
_symmetry.space_group_name_H-M   'P 1'
#
loop_
_entity.id
_entity.type
_entity.pdbx_description
1 polymer ?
#
loop_
_entity_poly.entity_id
_entity_poly.type
_entity_poly.pdbx_seq_one_letter_code
_entity_poly.pdbx_strand_id
1 'polypeptide(L)'
;MPKGLNLGIPNDLGAFAQNSLISPHGKLRALDELRLPPKLTDEDESVGHFLERRLGKEMVEAIAEPLLAGIHAGDLYKLGLRATFPQFAEMERKYGSVIRGMIDAKRKAPAAGKRLRPQDPRRSAAIRSRQRHF
;
A
#
# COMPACT_ATOMS: atom_id res chain seq x y z
N MET A 1 -3.20 -0.90 11.28
CA MET A 1 -2.06 -0.56 10.40
C MET A 1 -1.36 0.68 10.97
N PRO A 2 -0.02 0.70 11.06
CA PRO A 2 0.72 1.89 11.43
C PRO A 2 0.39 3.05 10.49
N LYS A 3 0.28 4.28 11.01
CA LYS A 3 0.00 5.46 10.18
C LYS A 3 1.21 5.73 9.26
N GLY A 4 0.96 5.97 7.97
CA GLY A 4 2.01 6.34 7.00
C GLY A 4 2.72 5.18 6.30
N LEU A 5 2.32 3.94 6.54
CA LEU A 5 2.85 2.75 5.88
C LEU A 5 1.74 2.00 5.14
N ASN A 6 2.04 1.54 3.93
CA ASN A 6 1.20 0.58 3.21
C ASN A 6 2.06 -0.65 2.88
N LEU A 7 1.73 -1.81 3.49
CA LEU A 7 2.47 -3.07 3.33
C LEU A 7 4.00 -2.91 3.54
N GLY A 8 4.41 -2.10 4.51
CA GLY A 8 5.82 -1.83 4.79
C GLY A 8 6.46 -0.72 3.96
N ILE A 9 5.76 -0.15 2.98
CA ILE A 9 6.27 0.94 2.16
C ILE A 9 5.80 2.29 2.72
N PRO A 10 6.71 3.26 2.99
CA PRO A 10 6.32 4.61 3.39
C PRO A 10 5.47 5.30 2.32
N ASN A 11 4.26 5.72 2.70
CA ASN A 11 3.36 6.54 1.87
C ASN A 11 3.16 7.96 2.43
N ASP A 12 3.76 8.23 3.58
CA ASP A 12 3.77 9.52 4.27
C ASP A 12 5.10 9.67 5.00
N LEU A 13 6.01 10.47 4.43
CA LEU A 13 7.36 10.62 4.96
C LEU A 13 7.37 11.31 6.33
N GLY A 14 6.41 12.21 6.58
CA GLY A 14 6.29 12.92 7.86
C GLY A 14 5.87 11.99 8.99
N ALA A 15 4.86 11.14 8.75
CA ALA A 15 4.44 10.13 9.72
C ALA A 15 5.50 9.03 9.91
N PHE A 16 6.18 8.63 8.84
CA PHE A 16 7.28 7.66 8.90
C PHE A 16 8.46 8.17 9.74
N ALA A 17 8.84 9.45 9.58
CA ALA A 17 9.93 10.03 10.36
C ALA A 17 9.64 10.08 11.88
N GLN A 18 8.37 10.21 12.27
CA GLN A 18 7.95 10.33 13.67
C GLN A 18 7.82 9.01 14.42
N ASN A 19 7.78 7.85 13.74
CA ASN A 19 7.64 6.57 14.44
C ASN A 19 8.96 6.13 15.09
N SER A 20 8.90 5.32 16.16
CA SER A 20 10.08 4.74 16.83
C SER A 20 10.32 3.28 16.44
N LEU A 21 9.64 2.77 15.41
CA LEU A 21 9.71 1.36 14.99
C LEU A 21 10.99 1.07 14.21
N ILE A 22 11.55 2.09 13.57
CA ILE A 22 12.74 1.99 12.74
C ILE A 22 13.80 2.95 13.28
N SER A 23 15.03 2.46 13.34
CA SER A 23 16.19 3.23 13.73
C SER A 23 16.39 4.44 12.80
N PRO A 24 17.06 5.52 13.27
CA PRO A 24 17.38 6.65 12.41
C PRO A 24 18.15 6.21 11.14
N HIS A 25 19.04 5.22 11.26
CA HIS A 25 19.79 4.66 10.15
C HIS A 25 18.87 3.93 9.15
N GLY A 26 17.96 3.07 9.64
CA GLY A 26 16.99 2.38 8.81
C GLY A 26 16.06 3.34 8.07
N LYS A 27 15.66 4.45 8.71
CA LYS A 27 14.87 5.49 8.05
C LYS A 27 15.64 6.15 6.91
N LEU A 28 16.90 6.55 7.14
CA LEU A 28 17.76 7.12 6.09
C LEU A 28 17.92 6.13 4.92
N ARG A 29 18.21 4.87 5.23
CA ARG A 29 18.33 3.80 4.24
C ARG A 29 17.04 3.61 3.43
N ALA A 30 15.87 3.68 4.08
CA ALA A 30 14.58 3.57 3.40
C ALA A 30 14.29 4.80 2.53
N LEU A 31 14.70 6.00 2.95
CA LEU A 31 14.53 7.23 2.18
C LEU A 31 15.45 7.30 0.96
N ASP A 32 16.62 6.66 1.01
CA ASP A 32 17.52 6.54 -0.14
C ASP A 32 16.90 5.76 -1.31
N GLU A 33 15.82 4.99 -1.06
CA GLU A 33 15.02 4.35 -2.11
C GLU A 33 14.57 5.34 -3.19
N LEU A 34 14.28 6.59 -2.81
CA LEU A 34 13.89 7.67 -3.73
C LEU A 34 14.95 7.98 -4.80
N ARG A 35 16.20 7.56 -4.58
CA ARG A 35 17.36 7.82 -5.44
C ARG A 35 17.85 6.56 -6.16
N LEU A 36 17.36 5.38 -5.80
CA LEU A 36 17.82 4.12 -6.40
C LEU A 36 17.29 3.97 -7.83
N PRO A 37 18.15 3.60 -8.80
CA PRO A 37 17.71 3.36 -10.18
C PRO A 37 16.75 2.16 -10.25
N PRO A 38 15.73 2.17 -11.13
CA PRO A 38 14.85 1.02 -11.37
C PRO A 38 15.63 -0.18 -11.88
N LYS A 39 15.25 -1.38 -11.43
CA LYS A 39 15.71 -2.62 -12.05
C LYS A 39 14.82 -2.90 -13.27
N LEU A 40 15.42 -3.08 -14.44
CA LEU A 40 14.71 -3.28 -15.72
C LEU A 40 14.77 -4.73 -16.22
N THR A 41 14.90 -5.70 -15.31
CA THR A 41 14.89 -7.13 -15.67
C THR A 41 13.46 -7.65 -15.76
N ASP A 42 13.27 -8.64 -16.64
CA ASP A 42 12.03 -9.42 -16.76
C ASP A 42 12.03 -10.67 -15.86
N GLU A 43 13.03 -10.85 -14.99
CA GLU A 43 13.06 -11.91 -13.98
C GLU A 43 12.15 -11.60 -12.79
N ASP A 44 11.50 -12.63 -12.23
CA ASP A 44 10.64 -12.44 -11.06
C ASP A 44 11.49 -12.54 -9.81
N GLU A 45 11.87 -11.40 -9.24
CA GLU A 45 12.54 -11.38 -7.96
C GLU A 45 11.53 -11.61 -6.83
N SER A 46 12.02 -12.13 -5.70
CA SER A 46 11.16 -12.34 -4.55
C SER A 46 10.80 -11.03 -3.86
N VAL A 47 9.66 -11.02 -3.17
CA VAL A 47 9.18 -9.86 -2.40
C VAL A 47 10.20 -9.44 -1.35
N GLY A 48 10.79 -10.40 -0.64
CA GLY A 48 11.84 -10.15 0.35
C GLY A 48 13.04 -9.43 -0.28
N HIS A 49 13.61 -9.98 -1.34
CA HIS A 49 14.77 -9.37 -2.02
C HIS A 49 14.46 -8.00 -2.62
N PHE A 50 13.27 -7.82 -3.20
CA PHE A 50 12.83 -6.53 -3.71
C PHE A 50 12.78 -5.47 -2.61
N LEU A 51 12.11 -5.78 -1.50
CA LEU A 51 11.94 -4.83 -0.39
C LEU A 51 13.26 -4.54 0.31
N GLU A 52 14.14 -5.54 0.51
CA GLU A 52 15.47 -5.31 1.06
C GLU A 52 16.32 -4.40 0.18
N ARG A 53 16.34 -4.66 -1.13
CA ARG A 53 17.08 -3.85 -2.11
C ARG A 53 16.57 -2.41 -2.10
N ARG A 54 15.26 -2.22 -2.06
CA ARG A 54 14.62 -0.91 -2.12
C ARG A 54 14.71 -0.16 -0.80
N LEU A 55 14.15 -0.72 0.27
CA LEU A 55 13.92 -0.06 1.56
C LEU A 55 14.96 -0.42 2.64
N GLY A 56 15.73 -1.48 2.44
CA GLY A 56 16.70 -1.98 3.41
C GLY A 56 16.13 -3.10 4.29
N LYS A 57 17.05 -3.89 4.85
CA LYS A 57 16.76 -5.08 5.65
C LYS A 57 15.90 -4.79 6.88
N GLU A 58 16.19 -3.72 7.61
CA GLU A 58 15.43 -3.35 8.81
C GLU A 58 13.94 -3.11 8.52
N MET A 59 13.61 -2.51 7.37
CA MET A 59 12.23 -2.32 6.95
C MET A 59 11.51 -3.65 6.67
N VAL A 60 12.24 -4.63 6.15
CA VAL A 60 11.70 -5.97 5.88
C VAL A 60 11.42 -6.69 7.19
N GLU A 61 12.43 -6.82 8.05
CA GLU A 61 12.32 -7.58 9.31
C GLU A 61 11.36 -6.93 10.32
N ALA A 62 11.40 -5.60 10.47
CA ALA A 62 10.62 -4.93 11.51
C ALA A 62 9.16 -4.64 11.09
N ILE A 63 8.87 -4.59 9.78
CA ILE A 63 7.56 -4.16 9.27
C ILE A 63 6.99 -5.14 8.24
N ALA A 64 7.69 -5.38 7.13
CA ALA A 64 7.11 -6.15 6.04
C ALA A 64 6.83 -7.60 6.44
N GLU A 65 7.78 -8.27 7.10
CA GLU A 65 7.65 -9.63 7.59
C GLU A 65 6.49 -9.78 8.58
N PRO A 66 6.40 -9.01 9.69
CA PRO A 66 5.26 -9.09 10.61
C PRO A 66 3.90 -8.83 9.94
N LEU A 67 3.83 -7.89 9.00
CA LEU A 67 2.58 -7.56 8.31
C LEU A 67 2.13 -8.66 7.35
N LEU A 68 3.07 -9.30 6.67
CA LEU A 68 2.78 -10.30 5.64
C LEU A 68 2.72 -11.72 6.17
N ALA A 69 3.38 -12.03 7.30
CA ALA A 69 3.33 -13.33 7.96
C ALA A 69 1.87 -13.76 8.26
N GLY A 70 1.00 -12.81 8.63
CA GLY A 70 -0.41 -13.09 8.91
C GLY A 70 -1.30 -13.27 7.68
N ILE A 71 -0.87 -12.86 6.48
CA ILE A 71 -1.68 -12.92 5.26
C ILE A 71 -1.22 -14.05 4.34
N HIS A 72 0.09 -14.18 4.15
CA HIS A 72 0.67 -15.10 3.17
C HIS A 72 1.30 -16.34 3.81
N ALA A 73 1.37 -16.42 5.14
CA ALA A 73 1.89 -17.56 5.94
C ALA A 73 3.20 -18.17 5.38
N GLY A 74 4.00 -17.38 4.69
CA GLY A 74 5.07 -17.86 3.82
C GLY A 74 6.28 -16.95 3.86
N ASP A 75 7.42 -17.55 3.53
CA ASP A 75 8.71 -16.90 3.43
C ASP A 75 8.71 -15.87 2.28
N LEU A 76 8.91 -14.59 2.61
CA LEU A 76 8.93 -13.49 1.63
C LEU A 76 10.01 -13.66 0.57
N TYR A 77 11.09 -14.38 0.88
CA TYR A 77 12.18 -14.64 -0.04
C TYR A 77 11.83 -15.74 -1.07
N LYS A 78 10.74 -16.47 -0.85
CA LYS A 78 10.21 -17.48 -1.79
C LYS A 78 8.96 -17.01 -2.55
N LEU A 79 8.46 -15.82 -2.23
CA LEU A 79 7.25 -15.27 -2.81
C LEU A 79 7.58 -14.37 -4.01
N GLY A 80 7.12 -14.71 -5.21
CA GLY A 80 7.38 -13.93 -6.43
C GLY A 80 6.72 -12.56 -6.39
N LEU A 81 7.49 -11.49 -6.66
CA LEU A 81 7.00 -10.12 -6.60
C LEU A 81 5.86 -9.87 -7.58
N ARG A 82 6.00 -10.28 -8.85
CA ARG A 82 4.96 -10.05 -9.86
C ARG A 82 3.76 -10.97 -9.66
N ALA A 83 3.98 -12.15 -9.09
CA ALA A 83 2.90 -13.07 -8.75
C ALA A 83 2.03 -12.53 -7.61
N THR A 84 2.62 -11.83 -6.63
CA THR A 84 1.90 -11.44 -5.40
C THR A 84 1.61 -9.95 -5.29
N PHE A 85 2.56 -9.09 -5.65
CA PHE A 85 2.44 -7.63 -5.55
C PHE A 85 2.87 -6.95 -6.86
N PRO A 86 2.21 -7.25 -8.01
CA PRO A 86 2.58 -6.70 -9.32
C PRO A 86 2.62 -5.17 -9.34
N GLN A 87 1.79 -4.51 -8.53
CA GLN A 87 1.74 -3.05 -8.40
C GLN A 87 3.08 -2.44 -7.97
N PHE A 88 3.89 -3.13 -7.16
CA PHE A 88 5.18 -2.60 -6.71
C PHE A 88 6.23 -2.63 -7.83
N ALA A 89 6.24 -3.70 -8.62
CA ALA A 89 7.09 -3.79 -9.80
C ALA A 89 6.69 -2.73 -10.85
N GLU A 90 5.39 -2.48 -11.03
CA GLU A 90 4.90 -1.41 -11.91
C GLU A 90 5.29 -0.02 -11.41
N MET A 91 5.23 0.22 -10.11
CA MET A 91 5.62 1.50 -9.53
C MET A 91 7.11 1.77 -9.64
N GLU A 92 7.96 0.75 -9.40
CA GLU A 92 9.40 0.83 -9.67
C GLU A 92 9.66 1.21 -11.13
N ARG A 93 9.04 0.48 -12.09
CA ARG A 93 9.22 0.75 -13.53
C ARG A 93 8.74 2.13 -13.95
N LYS A 94 7.58 2.56 -13.46
CA LYS A 94 6.92 3.81 -13.89
C LYS A 94 7.51 5.05 -13.24
N TYR A 95 7.83 4.99 -11.95
CA TYR A 95 8.24 6.17 -11.17
C TYR A 95 9.74 6.15 -10.81
N GLY A 96 10.45 5.07 -11.11
CA GLY A 96 11.84 4.83 -10.67
C GLY A 96 11.96 4.51 -9.17
N SER A 97 10.91 4.78 -8.40
CA SER A 97 10.84 4.60 -6.95
C SER A 97 9.45 4.17 -6.53
N VAL A 98 9.40 3.19 -5.64
CA VAL A 98 8.16 2.62 -5.13
C VAL A 98 7.50 3.59 -4.16
N ILE A 99 8.28 4.31 -3.35
CA ILE A 99 7.76 5.36 -2.44
C ILE A 99 7.08 6.47 -3.26
N ARG A 100 7.70 6.93 -4.35
CA ARG A 100 7.08 7.93 -5.24
C ARG A 100 5.76 7.44 -5.82
N GLY A 101 5.73 6.19 -6.30
CA GLY A 101 4.52 5.57 -6.80
C GLY A 101 3.40 5.51 -5.75
N MET A 102 3.75 5.23 -4.48
CA MET A 102 2.80 5.16 -3.38
C MET A 102 2.22 6.52 -3.00
N ILE A 103 3.06 7.55 -2.95
CA ILE A 103 2.65 8.93 -2.66
C ILE A 103 1.72 9.44 -3.79
N ASP A 104 2.08 9.20 -5.05
CA ASP A 104 1.24 9.60 -6.19
C ASP A 104 -0.10 8.86 -6.20
N ALA A 105 -0.10 7.54 -5.94
CA ALA A 105 -1.33 6.75 -5.81
C ALA A 105 -2.23 7.27 -4.68
N LYS A 106 -1.66 7.61 -3.51
CA LYS A 106 -2.39 8.21 -2.38
C LYS A 106 -3.00 9.56 -2.74
N ARG A 107 -2.29 10.40 -3.50
CA ARG A 107 -2.80 11.71 -3.97
C ARG A 107 -3.93 11.58 -4.98
N LYS A 108 -3.88 10.57 -5.85
CA LYS A 108 -4.88 10.31 -6.89
C LYS A 108 -6.09 9.55 -6.37
N ALA A 109 -5.97 8.87 -5.23
CA ALA A 109 -7.10 8.25 -4.58
C ALA A 109 -8.12 9.35 -4.18
N PRO A 110 -9.38 9.29 -4.65
CA PRO A 110 -10.40 10.20 -4.16
C PRO A 110 -10.47 10.03 -2.64
N ALA A 111 -10.46 11.14 -1.89
CA ALA A 111 -10.53 11.12 -0.44
C ALA A 111 -11.66 10.17 -0.01
N ALA A 112 -11.29 9.03 0.56
CA ALA A 112 -12.24 8.04 1.06
C ALA A 112 -12.97 8.66 2.25
N GLY A 113 -14.01 9.44 1.97
CA GLY A 113 -14.61 10.32 2.96
C GLY A 113 -15.57 11.38 2.42
N LYS A 114 -16.44 11.04 1.45
CA LYS A 114 -17.74 11.73 1.28
C LYS A 114 -18.72 10.98 0.37
N ARG A 115 -18.93 9.67 0.57
CA ARG A 115 -20.03 8.98 -0.13
C ARG A 115 -20.46 7.65 0.48
N LEU A 116 -20.92 7.69 1.73
CA LEU A 116 -22.00 6.82 2.20
C LEU A 116 -22.96 7.71 3.00
N ARG A 117 -23.80 8.47 2.29
CA ARG A 117 -25.07 8.90 2.89
C ARG A 117 -25.86 7.60 3.11
N PRO A 118 -26.38 7.32 4.31
CA PRO A 118 -27.40 6.30 4.46
C PRO A 118 -28.55 6.69 3.52
N GLN A 119 -28.92 5.79 2.60
CA GLN A 119 -30.17 5.95 1.88
C GLN A 119 -31.27 5.88 2.94
N ASP A 120 -31.95 7.00 3.20
CA ASP A 120 -33.07 7.04 4.15
C ASP A 120 -34.15 6.06 3.64
N PRO A 121 -34.50 4.99 4.39
CA PRO A 121 -35.48 4.01 3.96
C PRO A 121 -36.91 4.57 3.86
N ARG A 122 -37.14 5.83 4.27
CA ARG A 122 -38.48 6.41 4.45
C ARG A 122 -39.09 7.11 3.21
N ARG A 123 -38.60 6.83 1.99
CA ARG A 123 -39.24 7.34 0.75
C ARG A 123 -39.93 6.29 -0.13
N SER A 124 -40.00 5.02 0.29
CA SER A 124 -40.75 3.98 -0.45
C SER A 124 -42.16 3.70 0.07
N ALA A 125 -42.67 4.49 1.03
CA ALA A 125 -44.01 4.30 1.61
C ALA A 125 -45.07 5.31 1.09
N ALA A 126 -44.90 5.87 -0.10
CA ALA A 126 -45.85 6.81 -0.71
C ALA A 126 -46.29 6.40 -2.12
N ILE A 127 -46.46 5.10 -2.37
CA ILE A 127 -47.27 4.60 -3.51
C ILE A 127 -48.10 3.41 -3.01
N ARG A 128 -48.97 3.69 -2.04
CA ARG A 128 -50.14 2.85 -1.73
C ARG A 128 -51.30 3.76 -1.36
N SER A 129 -51.88 4.41 -2.37
CA SER A 129 -53.31 4.73 -2.37
C SER A 129 -53.75 5.06 -3.80
N ARG A 130 -54.95 4.61 -4.15
CA ARG A 130 -55.65 4.77 -5.44
C ARG A 130 -55.36 3.71 -6.49
N GLN A 131 -55.92 2.52 -6.26
CA GLN A 131 -56.82 1.88 -7.23
C GLN A 131 -57.75 0.92 -6.47
N ARG A 132 -58.90 1.46 -6.06
CA ARG A 132 -60.17 0.74 -5.87
C ARG A 132 -61.25 1.63 -6.50
N HIS A 133 -62.19 1.00 -7.19
CA HIS A 133 -63.20 1.52 -8.15
C HIS A 133 -62.61 1.66 -9.56
N PHE A 134 -62.98 0.87 -10.57
CA PHE A 134 -64.23 0.14 -10.82
C PHE A 134 -63.99 -1.35 -11.10
#